data_AF-A0A1N7ANH7-F1
#
_entry.id   AF-A0A1N7ANH7-F1
#
_cell.length_a   1.000
_cell.length_b   1.000
_cell.length_c   1.000
_cell.angle_alpha   90.00
_cell.angle_beta   90.00
_cell.angle_gamma   90.00
#
_symmetry.space_group_name_H-M   'P 1'
#
loop_
_entity.id
_entity.type
_entity.pdbx_description
1 polymer ?
#
loop_
_entity_poly.entity_id
_entity_poly.type
_entity_poly.pdbx_seq_one_letter_code
_entity_poly.pdbx_strand_id
1 'polypeptide(L)'
;MRHEADGIVSVEFRPANAGVTFPAFAAGSHIDLHLANGLVRSYSLCNPCSDSGRYVVGVLNDRASRGGSKFVHQQLRVGQVIDISAPRNNFELHE
;
A
#
# COMPACT_ATOMS: atom_id res chain seq x y z
N MET A 1 -8.86 0.70 6.88
CA MET A 1 -8.56 2.04 6.33
C MET A 1 -8.77 3.06 7.44
N ARG A 2 -7.85 4.01 7.62
CA ARG A 2 -7.92 5.05 8.65
C ARG A 2 -7.55 6.40 8.04
N HIS A 3 -8.16 7.47 8.52
CA HIS A 3 -7.72 8.83 8.19
C HIS A 3 -6.57 9.22 9.13
N GLU A 4 -5.41 9.54 8.56
CA GLU A 4 -4.20 9.88 9.34
C GLU A 4 -3.99 11.40 9.43
N ALA A 5 -4.36 12.13 8.37
CA ALA A 5 -4.31 13.59 8.28
C ALA A 5 -5.23 14.07 7.16
N ASP A 6 -5.33 15.40 6.99
CA ASP A 6 -6.12 15.99 5.91
C ASP A 6 -5.66 15.48 4.53
N GLY A 7 -6.58 14.85 3.82
CA GLY A 7 -6.31 14.25 2.52
C GLY A 7 -5.43 13.00 2.56
N ILE A 8 -5.07 12.46 3.73
CA ILE A 8 -4.22 11.27 3.85
C ILE A 8 -4.98 10.15 4.55
N VAL A 9 -4.98 8.98 3.91
CA VAL A 9 -5.50 7.73 4.49
C VAL A 9 -4.41 6.68 4.58
N SER A 10 -4.42 5.88 5.64
CA SER A 10 -3.68 4.63 5.70
C SER A 10 -4.55 3.47 5.26
N VAL A 11 -3.96 2.57 4.49
CA VAL A 11 -4.57 1.33 4.03
C VAL A 11 -3.73 0.16 4.53
N GLU A 12 -4.38 -0.75 5.24
CA GLU A 12 -3.79 -2.01 5.68
C GLU A 12 -4.24 -3.11 4.74
N PHE A 13 -3.28 -3.86 4.22
CA PHE A 13 -3.49 -5.08 3.44
C PHE A 13 -3.11 -6.29 4.28
N ARG A 14 -3.86 -7.37 4.11
CA ARG A 14 -3.55 -8.69 4.65
C ARG A 14 -3.64 -9.73 3.55
N PRO A 15 -2.90 -10.85 3.65
CA PRO A 15 -3.07 -11.97 2.74
C PRO A 15 -4.54 -12.43 2.70
N ALA A 16 -5.09 -12.61 1.50
CA ALA A 16 -6.48 -13.05 1.33
C ALA A 16 -6.69 -14.49 1.80
N ASN A 17 -5.65 -15.32 1.73
CA ASN A 17 -5.69 -16.71 2.13
C ASN A 17 -5.14 -16.88 3.54
N ALA A 18 -5.86 -17.63 4.38
CA ALA A 18 -5.40 -17.99 5.72
C ALA A 18 -4.10 -18.80 5.65
N GLY A 19 -3.19 -18.56 6.61
CA GLY A 19 -1.90 -19.25 6.69
C GLY A 19 -0.81 -18.73 5.74
N VAL A 20 -1.13 -17.76 4.87
CA VAL A 20 -0.12 -17.05 4.07
C VAL A 20 0.37 -15.84 4.86
N THR A 21 1.68 -15.59 4.83
CA THR A 21 2.30 -14.35 5.28
C THR A 21 2.88 -13.62 4.09
N PHE A 22 3.03 -12.30 4.21
CA PHE A 22 3.73 -11.55 3.20
C PHE A 22 5.25 -11.77 3.26
N PRO A 23 5.96 -11.59 2.12
CA PRO A 23 7.42 -11.51 2.13
C PRO A 23 7.94 -10.48 3.15
N ALA A 24 9.14 -10.69 3.68
CA ALA A 24 9.79 -9.65 4.47
C ALA A 24 10.19 -8.48 3.57
N PHE A 25 10.32 -7.30 4.15
CA PHE A 25 10.82 -6.10 3.47
C PHE A 25 11.80 -5.34 4.37
N ALA A 26 12.57 -4.44 3.77
CA ALA A 26 13.49 -3.55 4.49
C ALA A 26 12.98 -2.09 4.44
N ALA A 27 13.51 -1.22 5.31
CA ALA A 27 13.19 0.20 5.28
C ALA A 27 13.49 0.78 3.88
N GLY A 28 12.59 1.65 3.39
CA GLY A 28 12.62 2.17 2.01
C GLY A 28 11.82 1.36 0.99
N SER A 29 11.35 0.15 1.34
CA SER A 29 10.57 -0.67 0.41
C SER A 29 9.19 -0.06 0.08
N HIS A 30 8.72 -0.37 -1.13
CA HIS A 30 7.39 -0.03 -1.63
C HIS A 30 6.74 -1.24 -2.30
N ILE A 31 5.41 -1.18 -2.43
CA ILE A 31 4.60 -2.13 -3.20
C ILE A 31 3.81 -1.40 -4.27
N ASP A 32 3.48 -2.10 -5.36
CA ASP A 32 2.53 -1.62 -6.36
C ASP A 32 1.13 -2.09 -6.02
N LEU A 33 0.15 -1.19 -6.11
CA LEU A 33 -1.28 -1.53 -6.04
C LEU A 33 -1.85 -1.58 -7.46
N HIS A 34 -2.47 -2.70 -7.82
CA HIS A 34 -3.17 -2.89 -9.09
C HIS A 34 -4.64 -2.49 -8.90
N LEU A 35 -4.99 -1.30 -9.38
CA LEU A 35 -6.33 -0.72 -9.18
C LEU A 35 -7.28 -1.19 -10.28
N ALA A 36 -8.57 -1.33 -9.93
CA ALA A 36 -9.59 -1.83 -10.86
C ALA A 36 -9.82 -0.93 -12.09
N ASN A 37 -9.35 0.33 -12.05
CA ASN A 37 -9.36 1.23 -13.20
C ASN A 37 -8.15 1.04 -14.15
N GLY A 38 -7.40 -0.06 -14.00
CA GLY A 38 -6.24 -0.40 -14.82
C GLY A 38 -4.96 0.36 -14.47
N LEU A 39 -4.99 1.21 -13.44
CA LEU A 39 -3.80 1.94 -13.00
C LEU A 39 -2.99 1.11 -12.00
N VAL A 40 -1.67 1.18 -12.13
CA VAL A 40 -0.73 0.66 -11.14
C VAL A 40 -0.05 1.82 -10.42
N ARG A 41 -0.01 1.80 -9.09
CA ARG A 41 0.64 2.86 -8.29
C ARG A 41 1.49 2.29 -7.17
N SER A 42 2.71 2.79 -7.08
CA SER A 42 3.67 2.42 -6.05
C SER A 42 3.46 3.25 -4.79
N TYR A 43 3.45 2.60 -3.63
CA TYR A 43 3.38 3.25 -2.32
C TYR A 43 4.37 2.61 -1.36
N SER A 44 5.07 3.46 -0.60
CA SER A 44 6.03 3.03 0.42
C SER A 44 5.34 2.33 1.59
N LEU A 45 5.98 1.28 2.07
CA LEU A 45 5.55 0.58 3.29
C LEU A 45 5.93 1.40 4.52
N CYS A 46 5.00 1.56 5.45
CA CYS A 46 5.19 2.36 6.66
C CYS A 46 5.01 1.60 7.98
N ASN A 47 4.73 0.29 7.93
CA ASN A 47 4.74 -0.57 9.12
C ASN A 47 6.15 -1.10 9.44
N PRO A 48 6.38 -1.67 10.64
CA PRO A 48 7.64 -2.31 10.97
C PRO A 48 7.99 -3.43 9.99
N CYS A 49 9.27 -3.49 9.57
CA CYS A 49 9.80 -4.49 8.64
C CYS A 49 9.67 -5.94 9.17
N SER A 50 9.55 -6.09 10.49
CA SER A 50 9.34 -7.37 11.17
C SER A 50 7.90 -7.89 11.12
N ASP A 51 6.94 -7.07 10.66
CA ASP A 51 5.53 -7.45 10.57
C ASP A 51 5.23 -8.08 9.20
N SER A 52 5.18 -9.40 9.16
CA SER A 52 4.84 -10.19 7.95
C SER A 52 3.34 -10.48 7.82
N GLY A 53 2.53 -10.08 8.80
CA GLY A 53 1.09 -10.32 8.80
C GLY A 53 0.30 -9.28 8.00
N ARG A 54 0.91 -8.12 7.74
CA ARG A 54 0.29 -7.02 7.00
C ARG A 54 1.30 -6.12 6.32
N TYR A 55 0.81 -5.42 5.32
CA TYR A 55 1.46 -4.25 4.74
C TYR A 55 0.60 -3.02 4.96
N VAL A 56 1.23 -1.91 5.34
CA VAL A 56 0.53 -0.64 5.55
C VAL A 56 1.17 0.42 4.67
N VAL A 57 0.32 1.17 3.96
CA VAL A 57 0.73 2.28 3.11
C VAL A 57 -0.04 3.55 3.47
N GLY A 58 0.61 4.70 3.31
CA GLY A 58 -0.03 6.01 3.39
C GLY A 58 -0.34 6.55 1.99
N VAL A 59 -1.57 7.02 1.77
CA VAL A 59 -2.02 7.51 0.46
C VAL A 59 -2.55 8.93 0.58
N LEU A 60 -1.79 9.88 0.02
CA LEU A 60 -2.23 11.27 -0.16
C LEU A 60 -3.22 11.37 -1.33
N ASN A 61 -4.34 12.06 -1.10
CA ASN A 61 -5.30 12.44 -2.13
C ASN A 61 -4.76 13.60 -2.96
N ASP A 62 -3.80 13.30 -3.82
CA ASP A 62 -3.24 14.30 -4.72
C ASP A 62 -4.30 14.77 -5.74
N ARG A 63 -4.58 16.08 -5.75
CA ARG A 63 -5.52 16.74 -6.68
C ARG A 63 -5.02 16.73 -8.13
N ALA A 64 -3.70 16.70 -8.35
CA ALA A 64 -3.07 16.59 -9.66
C ALA A 64 -2.88 15.14 -10.11
N SER A 65 -3.36 14.17 -9.33
CA SER A 65 -3.23 12.75 -9.63
C SER A 65 -3.92 12.38 -10.93
N ARG A 66 -3.29 11.46 -11.67
CA ARG A 66 -3.87 10.76 -12.83
C ARG A 66 -5.02 9.80 -12.47
N GLY A 67 -5.66 9.99 -11.32
CA GLY A 67 -6.78 9.18 -10.82
C GLY A 67 -6.42 8.05 -9.85
N GLY A 68 -5.13 7.76 -9.61
CA GLY A 68 -4.71 6.63 -8.78
C GLY A 68 -5.05 6.82 -7.29
N SER A 69 -4.53 7.88 -6.68
CA SER A 69 -4.87 8.25 -5.29
C SER A 69 -6.35 8.51 -5.10
N LYS A 70 -7.00 9.20 -6.06
CA LYS A 70 -8.45 9.44 -6.04
C LYS A 70 -9.23 8.13 -6.00
N PHE A 71 -8.81 7.12 -6.75
CA PHE A 71 -9.43 5.79 -6.71
C PHE A 71 -9.30 5.16 -5.32
N VAL A 72 -8.11 5.21 -4.70
CA VAL A 72 -7.93 4.69 -3.33
C VAL A 72 -8.87 5.38 -2.35
N HIS A 73 -8.97 6.71 -2.41
CA HIS A 73 -9.84 7.48 -1.51
C HIS A 73 -11.33 7.26 -1.74
N GLN A 74 -11.76 7.08 -2.98
CA GLN A 74 -13.18 7.11 -3.33
C GLN A 74 -13.80 5.75 -3.62
N GLN A 75 -13.01 4.77 -4.07
CA GLN A 75 -13.52 3.50 -4.60
C GLN A 75 -13.00 2.27 -3.83
N LEU A 76 -11.78 2.30 -3.29
CA LEU A 76 -11.29 1.20 -2.47
C LEU A 76 -12.13 1.07 -1.19
N ARG A 77 -12.51 -0.16 -0.83
CA ARG A 77 -13.28 -0.45 0.38
C ARG A 77 -12.62 -1.54 1.21
N VAL A 78 -12.86 -1.51 2.52
CA VAL A 78 -12.43 -2.59 3.42
C VAL A 78 -13.13 -3.89 3.01
N GLY A 79 -12.36 -4.98 2.99
CA GLY A 79 -12.82 -6.29 2.53
C GLY A 79 -12.66 -6.52 1.02
N GLN A 80 -12.32 -5.49 0.24
CA GLN A 80 -12.01 -5.66 -1.17
C GLN A 80 -10.64 -6.33 -1.34
N VAL A 81 -10.59 -7.35 -2.20
CA VAL A 81 -9.34 -7.99 -2.62
C VAL A 81 -8.77 -7.23 -3.82
N ILE A 82 -7.48 -6.92 -3.75
CA ILE A 82 -6.73 -6.33 -4.86
C ILE A 82 -5.38 -7.04 -5.01
N ASP A 83 -4.82 -7.00 -6.21
CA ASP A 83 -3.47 -7.51 -6.44
C ASP A 83 -2.44 -6.46 -6.05
N ILE A 84 -1.36 -6.95 -5.42
CA ILE A 84 -0.19 -6.14 -5.06
C ILE A 84 1.09 -6.83 -5.52
N SER A 85 2.11 -6.06 -5.84
CA SER A 85 3.43 -6.62 -6.10
C SER A 85 4.09 -7.14 -4.82
N ALA A 86 5.13 -7.97 -4.96
CA ALA A 86 6.10 -8.14 -3.90
C ALA A 86 6.79 -6.79 -3.56
N PRO A 87 7.32 -6.62 -2.34
CA PRO A 87 8.09 -5.44 -1.99
C PRO A 87 9.30 -5.27 -2.91
N ARG A 88 9.57 -4.04 -3.32
CA ARG A 88 10.81 -3.65 -3.99
C ARG A 88 11.45 -2.52 -3.20
N ASN A 89 12.77 -2.51 -3.11
CA ASN A 89 13.51 -1.44 -2.45
C ASN A 89 14.41 -0.73 -3.44
N ASN A 90 14.02 0.50 -3.81
CA ASN A 90 14.84 1.37 -4.65
C ASN A 90 15.42 2.54 -3.83
N PHE A 91 15.31 2.45 -2.50
CA PHE A 91 15.72 3.48 -1.56
C PHE A 91 16.28 2.80 -0.29
N GLU A 92 17.25 1.92 -0.51
CA GLU A 92 17.90 1.18 0.57
C GLU A 92 18.62 2.14 1.53
N LEU A 93 18.50 1.87 2.83
CA LEU A 93 19.22 2.61 3.84
C LEU A 93 20.66 2.10 3.90
N HIS A 94 21.62 3.01 3.73
CA HIS A 94 23.03 2.73 3.98
C HIS A 94 23.36 3.22 5.38
N GLU A 95 23.85 2.31 6.23
CA GLU A 95 24.35 2.61 7.58
C GLU A 95 25.88 2.68 7.61
#